data_AF-A0A4P9YPX7-F1
#
_entry.id   AF-A0A4P9YPX7-F1
#
_cell.length_a   1.000
_cell.length_b   1.000
_cell.length_c   1.000
_cell.angle_alpha   90.00
_cell.angle_beta   90.00
_cell.angle_gamma   90.00
#
_symmetry.space_group_name_H-M   'P 1'
#
loop_
_entity.id
_entity.type
_entity.pdbx_description
1 polymer ?
#
loop_
_entity_poly.entity_id
_entity_poly.type
_entity_poly.pdbx_seq_one_letter_code
_entity_poly.pdbx_strand_id
1 'polypeptide(L)'
;MTENDEYDNNTVDETATDIQQNQDDYNLDLLTFRDIGDQAHWMLSSRKMGFGVENLRDDQVETFWQSDGNQPHLINIMFSRKTSVYALAVYLDYRQDESYTPQKILVRAGYTYHDLQDVCQKEFNEPCGWTLFPLSDDDQ
;
A
#
# COMPACT_ATOMS: atom_id res chain seq x y z
N MET A 1 21.72 55.82 -23.15
CA MET A 1 21.52 55.57 -24.59
C MET A 1 22.78 54.86 -25.04
N THR A 2 22.85 53.57 -25.32
CA THR A 2 21.85 52.53 -25.65
C THR A 2 22.54 51.17 -25.44
N GLU A 3 21.77 50.16 -25.01
CA GLU A 3 21.70 48.75 -25.48
C GLU A 3 23.00 47.92 -25.65
N ASN A 4 23.07 46.63 -25.35
CA ASN A 4 22.15 45.63 -24.80
C ASN A 4 22.99 44.42 -24.39
N ASP A 5 22.45 43.66 -23.44
CA ASP A 5 22.92 42.37 -22.95
C ASP A 5 22.82 41.27 -24.03
N GLU A 6 23.84 40.43 -24.15
CA GLU A 6 23.72 39.12 -24.77
C GLU A 6 24.69 38.14 -24.08
N TYR A 7 24.24 37.56 -22.97
CA TYR A 7 24.85 36.37 -22.40
C TYR A 7 24.15 35.14 -22.95
N ASP A 8 24.97 34.30 -23.57
CA ASP A 8 24.68 33.07 -24.28
C ASP A 8 23.80 32.09 -23.50
N ASN A 9 22.85 31.47 -24.21
CA ASN A 9 21.82 30.58 -23.69
C ASN A 9 22.45 29.24 -23.27
N ASN A 10 22.64 29.07 -21.96
CA ASN A 10 22.97 27.78 -21.37
C ASN A 10 21.78 26.82 -21.58
N THR A 11 22.07 25.76 -22.33
CA THR A 11 21.35 24.49 -22.52
C THR A 11 20.23 24.22 -21.50
N VAL A 12 18.98 24.33 -21.96
CA VAL A 12 17.86 23.65 -21.31
C VAL A 12 18.01 22.18 -21.70
N ASP A 13 18.49 21.35 -20.77
CA ASP A 13 18.37 19.90 -20.87
C ASP A 13 16.90 19.55 -20.66
N GLU A 14 16.13 19.62 -21.74
CA GLU A 14 14.78 19.08 -21.83
C GLU A 14 14.84 17.54 -21.88
N THR A 15 15.19 16.92 -20.76
CA THR A 15 14.90 15.49 -20.51
C THR A 15 14.42 15.24 -19.08
N ALA A 16 13.60 16.14 -18.54
CA ALA A 16 12.67 15.79 -17.47
C ALA A 16 11.39 15.19 -18.08
N THR A 17 11.53 14.07 -18.79
CA THR A 17 10.39 13.31 -19.32
C THR A 17 10.08 12.15 -18.38
N ASP A 18 8.92 12.28 -17.74
CA ASP A 18 8.01 11.21 -17.37
C ASP A 18 8.53 10.16 -16.39
N ILE A 19 8.58 10.53 -15.10
CA ILE A 19 8.17 9.56 -14.08
C ILE A 19 6.65 9.47 -14.19
N GLN A 20 6.19 8.57 -15.05
CA GLN A 20 4.82 8.10 -15.04
C GLN A 20 4.57 7.59 -13.62
N GLN A 21 3.85 8.37 -12.80
CA GLN A 21 3.16 7.81 -11.66
C GLN A 21 2.17 6.81 -12.26
N ASN A 22 2.56 5.55 -12.33
CA ASN A 22 1.62 4.45 -12.51
C ASN A 22 0.77 4.37 -11.24
N GLN A 23 -0.10 5.38 -11.05
CA GLN A 23 -1.39 5.15 -10.45
C GLN A 23 -2.10 4.26 -11.46
N ASP A 24 -1.89 2.94 -11.32
CA ASP A 24 -2.73 1.99 -12.01
C ASP A 24 -4.17 2.37 -11.69
N ASP A 25 -4.85 2.85 -12.72
CA ASP A 25 -6.16 3.48 -12.73
C ASP A 25 -7.24 2.41 -12.53
N TYR A 26 -7.12 1.61 -11.46
CA TYR A 26 -8.20 0.77 -10.98
C TYR A 26 -9.23 1.71 -10.37
N ASN A 27 -10.05 2.30 -11.23
CA ASN A 27 -11.33 2.92 -10.88
C ASN A 27 -12.33 1.81 -10.50
N LEU A 28 -11.88 0.89 -9.64
CA LEU A 28 -12.72 -0.06 -8.96
C LEU A 28 -13.53 0.80 -8.00
N ASP A 29 -14.80 1.00 -8.32
CA ASP A 29 -15.73 1.59 -7.38
C ASP A 29 -15.78 0.65 -6.17
N LEU A 30 -15.01 0.97 -5.12
CA LEU A 30 -14.93 0.20 -3.88
C LEU A 30 -16.32 -0.01 -3.27
N LEU A 31 -17.29 0.85 -3.61
CA LEU A 31 -18.69 0.73 -3.22
C LEU A 31 -19.39 -0.52 -3.79
N THR A 32 -18.85 -1.12 -4.85
CA THR A 32 -19.38 -2.35 -5.45
C THR A 32 -18.87 -3.61 -4.76
N PHE A 33 -17.82 -3.51 -3.95
CA PHE A 33 -17.26 -4.63 -3.21
C PHE A 33 -17.83 -4.71 -1.80
N ARG A 34 -17.98 -5.95 -1.32
CA ARG A 34 -18.38 -6.22 0.05
C ARG A 34 -17.12 -6.41 0.89
N ASP A 35 -16.95 -5.62 1.96
CA ASP A 35 -15.94 -5.91 2.98
C ASP A 35 -16.26 -7.24 3.69
N ILE A 36 -15.24 -8.09 3.80
CA ILE A 36 -15.26 -9.40 4.45
C ILE A 36 -14.22 -9.50 5.59
N GLY A 37 -13.55 -8.41 5.95
CA GLY A 37 -12.51 -8.36 6.98
C GLY A 37 -12.99 -8.87 8.34
N ASP A 38 -14.25 -8.60 8.70
CA ASP A 38 -14.84 -9.03 9.97
C ASP A 38 -15.13 -10.55 10.03
N GLN A 39 -15.03 -11.25 8.90
CA GLN A 39 -15.15 -12.71 8.84
C GLN A 39 -13.80 -13.42 9.08
N ALA A 40 -12.71 -12.67 9.20
CA ALA A 40 -11.37 -13.18 9.40
C ALA A 40 -10.84 -12.97 10.82
N HIS A 41 -9.91 -13.81 11.22
CA HIS A 41 -9.07 -13.61 12.39
C HIS A 41 -7.78 -12.89 11.98
N TRP A 42 -7.48 -11.77 12.64
CA TRP A 42 -6.33 -10.91 12.35
C TRP A 42 -5.26 -11.05 13.43
N MET A 43 -4.00 -11.20 13.02
CA MET A 43 -2.86 -11.25 13.94
C MET A 43 -1.70 -10.41 13.41
N LEU A 44 -1.06 -9.67 14.31
CA LEU A 44 0.10 -8.84 13.99
C LEU A 44 1.35 -9.52 14.54
N SER A 45 2.46 -9.46 13.80
CA SER A 45 3.74 -10.00 14.27
C SER A 45 4.20 -9.39 15.59
N SER A 46 3.94 -8.09 15.76
CA SER A 46 4.21 -7.32 16.98
C SER A 46 3.33 -6.08 16.98
N ARG A 47 3.19 -5.43 18.13
CA ARG A 47 2.56 -4.12 18.23
C ARG A 47 3.08 -3.36 19.44
N LYS A 48 3.11 -2.03 19.33
CA LYS A 48 3.16 -1.15 20.49
C LYS A 48 1.84 -1.22 21.24
N MET A 49 1.88 -1.08 22.56
CA MET A 49 0.68 -1.08 23.39
C MET A 49 -0.27 0.05 22.97
N GLY A 50 -1.52 -0.30 22.64
CA GLY A 50 -2.56 0.65 22.21
C GLY A 50 -2.60 0.97 20.72
N PHE A 51 -1.76 0.31 19.90
CA PHE A 51 -1.68 0.51 18.45
C PHE A 51 -1.77 -0.84 17.74
N GLY A 52 -2.91 -1.53 17.84
CA GLY A 52 -3.08 -2.92 17.41
C GLY A 52 -4.03 -3.13 16.23
N VAL A 53 -4.60 -4.34 16.15
CA VAL A 53 -5.57 -4.74 15.11
C VAL A 53 -6.79 -3.83 15.16
N GLU A 54 -7.20 -3.44 16.35
CA GLU A 54 -8.30 -2.52 16.60
C GLU A 54 -8.14 -1.21 15.80
N ASN A 55 -6.92 -0.69 15.68
CA ASN A 55 -6.64 0.55 14.95
C ASN A 55 -6.50 0.34 13.43
N LEU A 56 -6.29 -0.88 12.96
CA LEU A 56 -6.29 -1.19 11.53
C LEU A 56 -7.71 -1.34 10.96
N ARG A 57 -8.70 -1.49 11.82
CA ARG A 57 -10.04 -1.97 11.50
C ARG A 57 -11.16 -1.12 12.10
N ASP A 58 -10.85 0.07 12.63
CA ASP A 58 -11.83 1.01 13.20
C ASP A 58 -12.37 2.03 12.19
N ASP A 59 -12.02 1.87 10.90
CA ASP A 59 -12.39 2.74 9.79
C ASP A 59 -11.95 4.21 9.96
N GLN A 60 -10.91 4.47 10.77
CA GLN A 60 -10.30 5.79 10.94
C GLN A 60 -8.90 5.83 10.35
N VAL A 61 -8.63 6.80 9.46
CA VAL A 61 -7.29 6.99 8.87
C VAL A 61 -6.31 7.70 9.82
N GLU A 62 -6.81 8.20 10.97
CA GLU A 62 -6.01 8.89 11.99
C GLU A 62 -5.46 7.92 13.05
N THR A 63 -6.02 6.72 13.15
CA THR A 63 -5.53 5.65 14.02
C THR A 63 -4.75 4.64 13.18
N PHE A 64 -3.79 3.95 13.82
CA PHE A 64 -2.87 3.08 13.10
C PHE A 64 -2.35 1.94 13.97
N TRP A 65 -1.91 0.87 13.30
CA TRP A 65 -1.02 -0.10 13.92
C TRP A 65 0.42 0.41 13.88
N GLN A 66 1.12 0.27 15.00
CA GLN A 66 2.56 0.49 15.08
C GLN A 66 3.23 -0.82 15.48
N SER A 67 4.01 -1.43 14.59
CA SER A 67 4.83 -2.60 14.91
C SER A 67 5.92 -2.23 15.91
N ASP A 68 6.27 -3.17 16.78
CA ASP A 68 7.33 -3.02 17.78
C ASP A 68 8.19 -4.29 17.82
N GLY A 69 8.95 -4.54 16.76
CA GLY A 69 9.75 -5.74 16.59
C GLY A 69 10.67 -5.67 15.37
N ASN A 70 11.32 -6.78 15.03
CA ASN A 70 12.20 -6.85 13.86
C ASN A 70 11.39 -7.02 12.57
N GLN A 71 11.94 -6.55 11.44
CA GLN A 71 11.40 -6.81 10.12
C GLN A 71 11.59 -8.29 9.71
N PRO A 72 10.69 -8.85 8.87
CA PRO A 72 9.48 -8.22 8.33
C PRO A 72 8.34 -8.13 9.35
N HIS A 73 7.54 -7.06 9.28
CA HIS A 73 6.31 -6.93 10.05
C HIS A 73 5.17 -7.60 9.29
N LEU A 74 4.35 -8.40 9.98
CA LEU A 74 3.34 -9.25 9.34
C LEU A 74 1.95 -8.91 9.86
N ILE A 75 1.00 -8.85 8.92
CA ILE A 75 -0.43 -8.91 9.18
C ILE A 75 -0.92 -10.26 8.64
N ASN A 76 -1.37 -11.13 9.53
CA ASN A 76 -1.93 -12.44 9.16
C ASN A 76 -3.45 -12.36 9.21
N ILE A 77 -4.10 -12.72 8.10
CA ILE A 77 -5.56 -12.69 7.94
C ILE A 77 -5.99 -14.13 7.66
N MET A 78 -6.76 -14.73 8.57
CA MET A 78 -7.18 -16.13 8.46
C MET A 78 -8.70 -16.25 8.39
N PHE A 79 -9.20 -16.91 7.35
CA PHE A 79 -10.62 -17.25 7.22
C PHE A 79 -10.88 -18.68 7.69
N SER A 80 -12.02 -18.93 8.33
CA SER A 80 -12.40 -20.27 8.82
C SER A 80 -12.77 -21.27 7.71
N ARG A 81 -12.96 -20.78 6.48
CA ARG A 81 -13.26 -21.54 5.28
C ARG A 81 -12.57 -20.92 4.08
N LYS A 82 -12.41 -21.69 3.00
CA LYS A 82 -11.95 -21.16 1.71
C LYS A 82 -12.84 -19.98 1.31
N THR A 83 -12.24 -18.80 1.25
CA THR A 83 -12.94 -17.54 1.02
C THR A 83 -12.32 -16.88 -0.21
N SER A 84 -13.16 -16.51 -1.17
CA SER A 84 -12.71 -15.74 -2.33
C SER A 84 -12.49 -14.30 -1.89
N VAL A 85 -11.30 -13.78 -2.15
CA VAL A 85 -10.91 -12.40 -1.87
C VAL A 85 -10.55 -11.77 -3.20
N TYR A 86 -11.23 -10.71 -3.59
CA TYR A 86 -11.00 -10.05 -4.87
C TYR A 86 -9.78 -9.12 -4.79
N ALA A 87 -9.70 -8.32 -3.73
CA ALA A 87 -8.61 -7.38 -3.52
C ALA A 87 -8.40 -7.10 -2.03
N LEU A 88 -7.22 -6.58 -1.70
CA LEU A 88 -6.89 -5.98 -0.41
C LEU A 88 -6.73 -4.46 -0.61
N ALA A 89 -7.34 -3.65 0.25
CA ALA A 89 -7.12 -2.20 0.28
C ALA A 89 -6.30 -1.82 1.52
N VAL A 90 -5.26 -1.00 1.34
CA VAL A 90 -4.39 -0.51 2.41
C VAL A 90 -4.24 1.00 2.28
N TYR A 91 -4.52 1.75 3.34
CA TYR A 91 -4.29 3.19 3.39
C TYR A 91 -2.83 3.47 3.78
N LEU A 92 -2.15 4.34 3.03
CA LEU A 92 -0.77 4.76 3.27
C LEU A 92 -0.68 6.28 3.10
N ASP A 93 -0.04 7.00 4.03
CA ASP A 93 0.19 8.44 3.87
C ASP A 93 1.58 8.84 4.37
N TYR A 94 2.52 8.97 3.43
CA TYR A 94 3.89 9.33 3.73
C TYR A 94 4.04 10.66 4.49
N ARG A 95 3.13 11.61 4.26
CA ARG A 95 3.19 12.92 4.90
C ARG A 95 2.90 12.84 6.40
N GLN A 96 2.14 11.83 6.82
CA GLN A 96 1.79 11.59 8.22
C GLN A 96 2.77 10.60 8.87
N ASP A 97 3.18 9.56 8.14
CA ASP A 97 3.93 8.43 8.68
C ASP A 97 5.45 8.55 8.51
N GLU A 98 5.94 9.39 7.59
CA GLU A 98 7.35 9.58 7.26
C GLU A 98 8.09 8.21 7.13
N SER A 99 9.07 7.96 8.00
CA SER A 99 9.87 6.73 8.03
C SER A 99 9.11 5.46 8.42
N TYR A 100 7.88 5.58 8.95
CA TYR A 100 7.01 4.43 9.24
C TYR A 100 6.23 3.95 8.01
N THR A 101 6.24 4.71 6.92
CA THR A 101 5.57 4.33 5.68
C THR A 101 6.27 3.12 5.05
N PRO A 102 5.57 1.99 4.82
CA PRO A 102 6.14 0.84 4.14
C PRO A 102 6.63 1.19 2.73
N GLN A 103 7.88 0.87 2.42
CA GLN A 103 8.43 1.01 1.06
C GLN A 103 8.06 -0.18 0.16
N LYS A 104 7.69 -1.30 0.75
CA LYS A 104 7.35 -2.53 0.04
C LYS A 104 6.33 -3.35 0.83
N ILE A 105 5.29 -3.80 0.15
CA ILE A 105 4.32 -4.74 0.70
C ILE A 105 4.25 -5.94 -0.24
N LEU A 106 4.41 -7.13 0.35
CA LEU A 106 4.26 -8.42 -0.31
C LEU A 106 3.04 -9.13 0.25
N VAL A 107 2.06 -9.40 -0.60
CA VAL A 107 0.87 -10.17 -0.25
C VAL A 107 1.11 -11.63 -0.59
N ARG A 108 0.84 -12.49 0.40
CA ARG A 108 0.94 -13.94 0.25
C ARG A 108 -0.39 -14.60 0.58
N ALA A 109 -0.75 -15.63 -0.17
CA ALA A 109 -1.97 -16.40 0.04
C ALA A 109 -1.68 -17.92 -0.01
N GLY A 110 -2.43 -18.70 0.76
CA GLY A 110 -2.28 -20.15 0.89
C GLY A 110 -3.34 -20.73 1.83
N TYR A 111 -3.37 -22.05 2.00
CA TYR A 111 -4.31 -22.71 2.90
C TYR A 111 -3.83 -22.74 4.35
N THR A 112 -2.50 -22.70 4.54
CA THR A 112 -1.78 -22.77 5.81
C THR A 112 -0.60 -21.81 5.80
N TYR A 113 0.09 -21.68 6.93
CA TYR A 113 1.34 -20.91 6.99
C TYR A 113 2.49 -21.50 6.17
N HIS A 114 2.42 -22.79 5.82
CA HIS A 114 3.53 -23.52 5.19
C HIS A 114 3.47 -23.52 3.66
N ASP A 115 2.33 -23.15 3.07
CA ASP A 115 2.08 -23.16 1.63
C ASP A 115 1.71 -21.77 1.08
N LEU A 116 2.02 -20.71 1.84
CA LEU A 116 1.87 -19.34 1.37
C LEU A 116 2.71 -19.09 0.12
N GLN A 117 2.07 -18.57 -0.93
CA GLN A 117 2.71 -18.14 -2.17
C GLN A 117 2.57 -16.63 -2.35
N ASP A 118 3.58 -16.02 -2.95
CA ASP A 118 3.56 -14.59 -3.33
C ASP A 118 2.53 -14.40 -4.45
N VAL A 119 1.50 -13.57 -4.20
CA VAL A 119 0.40 -13.33 -5.15
C VAL A 119 0.33 -11.91 -5.66
N CYS A 120 0.83 -10.95 -4.88
CA CYS A 120 0.90 -9.55 -5.30
C CYS A 120 2.04 -8.85 -4.55
N GLN A 121 2.78 -7.98 -5.22
CA GLN A 121 3.81 -7.16 -4.59
C GLN A 121 3.70 -5.74 -5.12
N LYS A 122 3.79 -4.76 -4.22
CA LYS A 122 3.91 -3.35 -4.58
C LYS A 122 5.07 -2.71 -3.84
N GLU A 123 5.75 -1.82 -4.55
CA GLU A 123 6.79 -0.96 -4.01
C GLU A 123 6.28 0.49 -4.07
N PHE A 124 6.66 1.28 -3.07
CA PHE A 124 6.05 2.57 -2.79
C PHE A 124 7.11 3.65 -2.72
N ASN A 125 6.79 4.80 -3.32
CA ASN A 125 7.57 6.02 -3.18
C ASN A 125 6.62 7.15 -2.74
N GLU A 126 6.72 7.52 -1.46
CA GLU A 126 5.90 8.55 -0.83
C GLU A 126 4.38 8.45 -1.12
N PRO A 127 3.75 7.28 -0.89
CA PRO A 127 2.34 7.05 -1.23
C PRO A 127 1.41 7.95 -0.41
N CYS A 128 0.25 8.28 -0.98
CA CYS A 128 -0.78 9.06 -0.32
C CYS A 128 -2.18 8.58 -0.72
N GLY A 129 -2.89 7.96 0.23
CA GLY A 129 -4.26 7.48 0.08
C GLY A 129 -4.37 5.95 0.08
N TRP A 130 -5.54 5.49 -0.36
CA TRP A 130 -5.83 4.07 -0.48
C TRP A 130 -5.07 3.44 -1.65
N THR A 131 -4.37 2.34 -1.38
CA THR A 131 -3.79 1.46 -2.39
C THR A 131 -4.54 0.14 -2.44
N LEU A 132 -4.94 -0.27 -3.65
CA LEU A 132 -5.54 -1.56 -3.91
C LEU A 132 -4.51 -2.60 -4.35
N PHE A 133 -4.62 -3.81 -3.86
CA PHE A 133 -3.88 -5.00 -4.28
C PHE A 133 -4.88 -5.99 -4.87
N PRO A 134 -5.00 -6.09 -6.21
CA PRO A 134 -5.81 -7.12 -6.86
C PRO A 134 -5.27 -8.51 -6.51
N LEU A 135 -6.17 -9.43 -6.17
CA LEU A 135 -5.84 -10.83 -5.79
C LEU A 135 -6.58 -11.86 -6.66
N SER A 136 -7.43 -11.42 -7.58
CA SER A 136 -8.01 -12.27 -8.63
C SER A 136 -7.06 -12.41 -9.82
N ASP A 137 -7.02 -13.60 -10.40
CA ASP A 137 -6.32 -13.87 -11.67
C ASP A 137 -7.14 -13.36 -12.87
N ASP A 138 -7.49 -12.06 -12.92
CA ASP A 138 -8.24 -11.50 -14.07
C ASP A 138 -7.34 -11.27 -15.32
N ASP A 139 -6.05 -11.60 -15.25
CA ASP A 139 -5.08 -11.51 -16.35
C ASP A 139 -4.70 -12.89 -16.95
N GLN A 140 -5.67 -13.77 -17.22
CA GLN A 140 -5.47 -14.96 -18.07
C GLN A 140 -6.42 -15.02 -19.27
#